data_AF-A0A1U9K139-F1
#
_entry.id   AF-A0A1U9K139-F1
#
_cell.length_a   1.000
_cell.length_b   1.000
_cell.length_c   1.000
_cell.angle_alpha   90.00
_cell.angle_beta   90.00
_cell.angle_gamma   90.00
#
_symmetry.space_group_name_H-M   'P 1'
#
loop_
_entity.id
_entity.type
_entity.pdbx_description
1 polymer ?
#
loop_
_entity_poly.entity_id
_entity_poly.type
_entity_poly.pdbx_seq_one_letter_code
_entity_poly.pdbx_strand_id
1 'polypeptide(L)'
;MSKAATATIKKDKDNDYRIVQVPESLPHRIAEWGLEGSYINRSEEESPWIPFGDNAAIRHLAFDVRNNVYCNILWIKSPGMIGTHKHRGMVWAIGLEGSFRYLEYDWVCEPGDFITELPGTAHTLVTDHPDGMKALFWMQGANEFYDSEGNFLETLDVFWFIDHYQSYCEKHGLPINKKLWI
;
A
#
# COMPACT_ATOMS: atom_id res chain seq x y z
N MET A 1 -25.60 -34.85 3.06
CA MET A 1 -25.50 -33.83 1.99
C MET A 1 -26.34 -32.63 2.38
N SER A 2 -25.72 -31.61 2.97
CA SER A 2 -26.39 -30.36 3.34
C SER A 2 -26.41 -29.44 2.13
N LYS A 3 -27.60 -29.07 1.64
CA LYS A 3 -27.75 -28.08 0.57
C LYS A 3 -27.59 -26.70 1.19
N ALA A 4 -26.53 -25.98 0.82
CA ALA A 4 -26.38 -24.58 1.13
C ALA A 4 -27.57 -23.80 0.54
N ALA A 5 -28.27 -23.04 1.38
CA ALA A 5 -29.28 -22.11 0.94
C ALA A 5 -28.57 -20.95 0.22
N THR A 6 -28.76 -20.85 -1.09
CA THR A 6 -28.34 -19.68 -1.87
C THR A 6 -29.18 -18.50 -1.40
N ALA A 7 -28.60 -17.60 -0.62
CA ALA A 7 -29.26 -16.35 -0.23
C ALA A 7 -29.42 -15.50 -1.50
N THR A 8 -30.63 -15.44 -2.03
CA THR A 8 -30.98 -14.52 -3.11
C THR A 8 -30.94 -13.10 -2.53
N ILE A 9 -29.89 -12.34 -2.84
CA ILE A 9 -29.81 -10.92 -2.50
C ILE A 9 -30.98 -10.23 -3.23
N LYS A 10 -32.02 -9.85 -2.49
CA LYS A 10 -33.09 -8.99 -3.02
C LYS A 10 -32.43 -7.69 -3.43
N LYS A 11 -32.49 -7.37 -4.73
CA LYS A 11 -32.06 -6.09 -5.27
C LYS A 11 -32.93 -5.01 -4.64
N ASP A 12 -32.36 -4.27 -3.68
CA ASP A 12 -33.07 -3.18 -3.04
C ASP A 12 -33.33 -2.10 -4.10
N LYS A 13 -34.59 -1.73 -4.29
CA LYS A 13 -35.02 -0.82 -5.36
C LYS A 13 -34.81 0.65 -5.00
N ASP A 14 -34.36 0.93 -3.77
CA ASP A 14 -34.31 2.27 -3.17
C ASP A 14 -32.90 2.86 -3.01
N ASN A 15 -31.92 2.44 -3.81
CA ASN A 15 -30.62 3.13 -3.86
C ASN A 15 -30.72 4.31 -4.85
N ASP A 16 -31.22 5.44 -4.38
CA ASP A 16 -31.59 6.63 -5.17
C ASP A 16 -30.47 7.69 -5.30
N TYR A 17 -29.21 7.27 -5.16
CA TYR A 17 -28.02 8.15 -5.25
C TYR A 17 -28.11 9.40 -4.36
N ARG A 18 -28.75 9.31 -3.18
CA ARG A 18 -28.82 10.41 -2.20
C ARG A 18 -28.09 10.06 -0.90
N ILE A 19 -27.76 11.09 -0.14
CA ILE A 19 -27.23 10.93 1.22
C ILE A 19 -28.37 10.47 2.14
N VAL A 20 -28.19 9.33 2.79
CA VAL A 20 -29.07 8.84 3.84
C VAL A 20 -28.47 9.21 5.19
N GLN A 21 -29.24 9.90 6.03
CA GLN A 21 -28.83 10.17 7.40
C GLN A 21 -28.91 8.87 8.20
N VAL A 22 -27.75 8.37 8.63
CA VAL A 22 -27.66 7.15 9.44
C VAL A 22 -27.75 7.54 10.92
N PRO A 23 -28.66 6.93 11.70
CA PRO A 23 -28.70 7.15 13.14
C PRO A 23 -27.43 6.62 13.79
N GLU A 24 -26.62 7.51 14.35
CA GLU A 24 -25.42 7.16 15.11
C GLU A 24 -25.70 7.11 16.61
N SER A 25 -25.02 6.20 17.31
CA SER A 25 -25.19 6.05 18.77
C SER A 25 -24.60 7.22 19.57
N LEU A 26 -23.52 7.83 19.08
CA LEU A 26 -22.78 8.92 19.75
C LEU A 26 -22.36 10.02 18.75
N PRO A 27 -23.31 10.68 18.04
CA PRO A 27 -22.99 11.61 16.95
C PRO A 27 -22.15 12.81 17.42
N HIS A 28 -22.35 13.27 18.65
CA HIS A 28 -21.57 14.37 19.22
C HIS A 28 -20.10 13.99 19.46
N ARG A 29 -19.80 12.73 19.83
CA ARG A 29 -18.42 12.27 20.01
C ARG A 29 -17.73 12.02 18.68
N ILE A 30 -18.44 11.46 17.71
CA ILE A 30 -17.92 11.27 16.35
C ILE A 30 -17.62 12.63 15.72
N ALA A 31 -18.49 13.64 15.87
CA ALA A 31 -18.23 14.98 15.37
C ALA A 31 -17.04 15.68 16.06
N GLU A 32 -16.80 15.39 17.34
CA GLU A 32 -15.72 16.01 18.13
C GLU A 32 -14.35 15.34 17.89
N TRP A 33 -14.31 14.01 17.77
CA TRP A 33 -13.07 13.21 17.77
C TRP A 33 -12.90 12.28 16.57
N GLY A 34 -13.93 12.13 15.73
CA GLY A 34 -13.87 11.31 14.54
C GLY A 34 -12.94 11.90 13.50
N LEU A 35 -12.33 11.02 12.71
CA LEU A 35 -11.53 11.39 11.55
C LEU A 35 -12.37 11.15 10.31
N GLU A 36 -12.52 12.20 9.50
CA GLU A 36 -13.14 12.09 8.19
C GLU A 36 -12.21 11.35 7.23
N GLY A 37 -12.79 10.59 6.30
CA GLY A 37 -12.02 9.95 5.25
C GLY A 37 -11.31 10.98 4.35
N SER A 38 -10.17 10.58 3.78
CA SER A 38 -9.45 11.39 2.82
C SER A 38 -9.61 10.86 1.39
N TYR A 39 -9.38 11.73 0.42
CA TYR A 39 -9.33 11.40 -1.00
C TYR A 39 -8.00 11.88 -1.57
N ILE A 40 -7.24 10.93 -2.11
CA ILE A 40 -5.97 11.16 -2.81
C ILE A 40 -6.19 10.80 -4.28
N ASN A 41 -6.15 11.79 -5.15
CA ASN A 41 -6.33 11.60 -6.58
C ASN A 41 -5.02 11.07 -7.22
N ARG A 42 -5.05 10.79 -8.53
CA ARG A 42 -3.90 10.20 -9.25
C ARG A 42 -2.79 11.18 -9.64
N SER A 43 -2.99 12.48 -9.43
CA SER A 43 -2.11 13.53 -9.90
C SER A 43 -0.85 13.61 -9.04
N GLU A 44 0.26 13.98 -9.67
CA GLU A 44 1.55 14.06 -8.98
C GLU A 44 1.65 15.26 -8.04
N GLU A 45 0.75 16.24 -8.16
CA GLU A 45 0.60 17.32 -7.18
C GLU A 45 0.05 16.81 -5.85
N GLU A 46 -0.86 15.82 -5.86
CA GLU A 46 -1.40 15.23 -4.62
C GLU A 46 -0.49 14.13 -4.06
N SER A 47 0.12 13.33 -4.93
CA SER A 47 1.11 12.32 -4.56
C SER A 47 2.04 12.01 -5.74
N PRO A 48 3.28 12.54 -5.74
CA PRO A 48 4.23 12.36 -6.82
C PRO A 48 4.82 10.94 -6.84
N TRP A 49 5.39 10.55 -7.98
CA TRP A 49 6.25 9.38 -8.07
C TRP A 49 7.65 9.72 -7.58
N ILE A 50 8.05 9.11 -6.46
CA ILE A 50 9.33 9.39 -5.81
C ILE A 50 10.29 8.24 -6.08
N PRO A 51 11.49 8.50 -6.64
CA PRO A 51 12.46 7.46 -6.94
C PRO A 51 12.83 6.61 -5.71
N PHE A 52 12.75 5.29 -5.85
CA PHE A 52 13.20 4.32 -4.85
C PHE A 52 14.30 3.47 -5.50
N GLY A 53 15.53 3.97 -5.42
CA GLY A 53 16.63 3.49 -6.28
C GLY A 53 16.46 3.90 -7.74
N ASP A 54 17.23 3.28 -8.63
CA ASP A 54 17.32 3.71 -10.03
C ASP A 54 16.13 3.25 -10.90
N ASN A 55 15.62 2.04 -10.64
CA ASN A 55 14.60 1.39 -11.48
C ASN A 55 13.20 1.33 -10.84
N ALA A 56 13.03 1.86 -9.63
CA ALA A 56 11.73 1.86 -8.96
C ALA A 56 11.31 3.27 -8.51
N ALA A 57 10.01 3.43 -8.31
CA ALA A 57 9.41 4.63 -7.74
C ALA A 57 8.23 4.26 -6.85
N ILE A 58 7.99 5.08 -5.83
CA ILE A 58 6.91 4.92 -4.87
C ILE A 58 5.97 6.11 -4.99
N ARG A 59 4.67 5.83 -5.03
CA ARG A 59 3.60 6.83 -4.84
C ARG A 59 2.91 6.57 -3.51
N HIS A 60 3.12 7.44 -2.53
CA HIS A 60 2.59 7.28 -1.17
C HIS A 60 1.10 7.65 -1.08
N LEU A 61 0.33 6.90 -0.30
CA LEU A 61 -1.13 7.05 -0.20
C LEU A 61 -1.64 7.25 1.22
N ALA A 62 -0.96 6.67 2.22
CA ALA A 62 -1.34 6.83 3.61
C ALA A 62 -0.14 6.61 4.55
N PHE A 63 -0.15 7.31 5.69
CA PHE A 63 0.76 7.20 6.82
C PHE A 63 -0.05 7.23 8.12
N ASP A 64 -0.06 6.14 8.86
CA ASP A 64 -0.57 6.06 10.23
C ASP A 64 0.62 5.85 11.17
N VAL A 65 1.03 6.95 11.82
CA VAL A 65 2.18 6.96 12.73
C VAL A 65 1.92 6.25 14.05
N ARG A 66 0.64 6.02 14.43
CA ARG A 66 0.30 5.37 15.70
C ARG A 66 0.39 3.86 15.58
N ASN A 67 0.02 3.33 14.42
CA ASN A 67 0.04 1.90 14.15
C ASN A 67 1.24 1.44 13.32
N ASN A 68 2.14 2.37 12.93
CA ASN A 68 3.24 2.11 12.00
C ASN A 68 2.73 1.46 10.71
N VAL A 69 1.71 2.09 10.11
CA VAL A 69 1.09 1.63 8.87
C VAL A 69 1.33 2.64 7.77
N TYR A 70 1.57 2.13 6.56
CA TYR A 70 1.74 2.96 5.38
C TYR A 70 1.23 2.22 4.15
N CYS A 71 0.67 3.00 3.22
CA CYS A 71 0.11 2.50 1.99
C CYS A 71 0.78 3.20 0.82
N ASN A 72 1.23 2.46 -0.18
CA ASN A 72 1.80 3.04 -1.39
C ASN A 72 1.56 2.17 -2.62
N ILE A 73 1.75 2.77 -3.79
CA ILE A 73 1.94 2.02 -5.03
C ILE A 73 3.44 1.98 -5.30
N LEU A 74 3.99 0.78 -5.37
CA LEU A 74 5.34 0.54 -5.88
C LEU A 74 5.26 0.37 -7.39
N TRP A 75 6.15 1.03 -8.12
CA TRP A 75 6.33 0.86 -9.55
C TRP A 75 7.79 0.48 -9.84
N ILE A 76 8.02 -0.75 -10.30
CA ILE A 76 9.29 -1.14 -10.91
C ILE A 76 9.15 -0.94 -12.41
N LYS A 77 10.03 -0.14 -13.02
CA LYS A 77 9.80 0.42 -14.36
C LYS A 77 10.15 -0.52 -15.52
N SER A 78 10.91 -1.57 -15.24
CA SER A 78 11.41 -2.56 -16.19
C SER A 78 11.84 -3.81 -15.42
N PRO A 79 12.27 -4.91 -16.08
CA PRO A 79 12.75 -6.09 -15.37
C PRO A 79 13.78 -5.74 -14.29
N GLY A 80 13.60 -6.28 -13.09
CA GLY A 80 14.39 -5.88 -11.93
C GLY A 80 13.86 -6.45 -10.63
N MET A 81 14.43 -5.97 -9.52
CA MET A 81 14.12 -6.48 -8.20
C MET A 81 14.13 -5.41 -7.12
N ILE A 82 13.39 -5.68 -6.04
CA ILE A 82 13.62 -5.08 -4.72
C ILE A 82 14.39 -6.11 -3.89
N GLY A 83 15.51 -5.67 -3.31
CA GLY A 83 16.42 -6.52 -2.54
C GLY A 83 15.74 -7.29 -1.41
N THR A 84 16.41 -8.32 -0.91
CA THR A 84 15.87 -9.17 0.17
C THR A 84 15.53 -8.34 1.40
N HIS A 85 14.29 -8.47 1.86
CA HIS A 85 13.80 -7.74 3.02
C HIS A 85 12.87 -8.60 3.86
N LYS A 86 12.78 -8.28 5.15
CA LYS A 86 11.97 -8.97 6.14
C LYS A 86 10.93 -8.05 6.74
N HIS A 87 9.68 -8.51 6.79
CA HIS A 87 8.60 -7.76 7.40
C HIS A 87 8.48 -8.03 8.91
N ARG A 88 8.31 -6.96 9.69
CA ARG A 88 8.02 -7.02 11.13
C ARG A 88 6.54 -6.86 11.47
N GLY A 89 5.70 -6.57 10.47
CA GLY A 89 4.25 -6.69 10.56
C GLY A 89 3.67 -7.31 9.30
N MET A 90 2.37 -7.15 9.08
CA MET A 90 1.67 -7.74 7.94
C MET A 90 1.74 -6.85 6.71
N VAL A 91 1.83 -7.47 5.53
CA VAL A 91 1.70 -6.79 4.24
C VAL A 91 0.58 -7.45 3.44
N TRP A 92 -0.24 -6.61 2.83
CA TRP A 92 -1.20 -7.01 1.80
C TRP A 92 -0.85 -6.30 0.52
N ALA A 93 -0.90 -7.02 -0.60
CA ALA A 93 -0.68 -6.40 -1.89
C ALA A 93 -1.68 -6.88 -2.93
N ILE A 94 -1.96 -6.01 -3.90
CA ILE A 94 -2.71 -6.35 -5.11
C ILE A 94 -1.92 -5.90 -6.34
N GLY A 95 -1.76 -6.81 -7.30
CA GLY A 95 -1.18 -6.50 -8.60
C GLY A 95 -2.07 -5.53 -9.37
N LEU A 96 -1.49 -4.48 -9.96
CA LEU A 96 -2.22 -3.47 -10.74
C LEU A 96 -1.83 -3.50 -12.22
N GLU A 97 -0.54 -3.62 -12.52
CA GLU A 97 0.02 -3.66 -13.88
C GLU A 97 1.23 -4.59 -13.91
N GLY A 98 1.49 -5.20 -15.08
CA GLY A 98 2.60 -6.14 -15.25
C GLY A 98 2.46 -7.37 -14.36
N SER A 99 3.59 -7.92 -13.92
CA SER A 99 3.59 -9.03 -12.96
C SER A 99 4.83 -9.02 -12.07
N PHE A 100 4.72 -9.62 -10.89
CA PHE A 100 5.86 -9.83 -10.01
C PHE A 100 5.74 -11.15 -9.25
N ARG A 101 6.84 -11.59 -8.67
CA ARG A 101 6.92 -12.78 -7.82
C ARG A 101 7.92 -12.56 -6.71
N TYR A 102 7.86 -13.41 -5.70
CA TYR A 102 8.94 -13.57 -4.75
C TYR A 102 9.74 -14.80 -5.13
N LEU A 103 11.07 -14.74 -5.03
CA LEU A 103 11.94 -15.89 -5.34
C LEU A 103 11.64 -17.09 -4.42
N GLU A 104 11.04 -16.83 -3.26
CA GLU A 104 10.72 -17.78 -2.21
C GLU A 104 9.43 -18.57 -2.47
N TYR A 105 8.68 -18.23 -3.51
CA TYR A 105 7.40 -18.87 -3.84
C TYR A 105 7.27 -19.23 -5.32
N ASP A 106 6.44 -20.23 -5.63
CA ASP A 106 6.23 -20.74 -7.00
C ASP A 106 5.17 -19.98 -7.80
N TRP A 107 4.47 -19.03 -7.17
CA TRP A 107 3.40 -18.26 -7.80
C TRP A 107 3.89 -16.94 -8.38
N VAL A 108 3.13 -16.41 -9.33
CA VAL A 108 3.33 -15.09 -9.94
C VAL A 108 2.05 -14.27 -9.69
N CYS A 109 2.21 -13.04 -9.23
CA CYS A 109 1.13 -12.09 -9.01
C CYS A 109 0.90 -11.26 -10.27
N GLU A 110 -0.29 -11.37 -10.85
CA GLU A 110 -0.77 -10.63 -12.03
C GLU A 110 -1.80 -9.55 -11.64
N PRO A 111 -2.27 -8.70 -12.58
CA PRO A 111 -3.24 -7.65 -12.25
C PRO A 111 -4.54 -8.23 -11.69
N GLY A 112 -4.91 -7.81 -10.48
CA GLY A 112 -6.08 -8.29 -9.75
C GLY A 112 -5.80 -9.40 -8.74
N ASP A 113 -4.61 -10.01 -8.77
CA ASP A 113 -4.21 -11.01 -7.77
C ASP A 113 -3.87 -10.36 -6.44
N PHE A 114 -4.20 -11.06 -5.36
CA PHE A 114 -3.98 -10.61 -3.99
C PHE A 114 -2.98 -11.51 -3.29
N ILE A 115 -2.01 -10.90 -2.61
CA ILE A 115 -1.01 -11.60 -1.82
C ILE A 115 -0.94 -11.06 -0.40
N THR A 116 -0.43 -11.91 0.49
CA THR A 116 -0.17 -11.55 1.89
C THR A 116 1.23 -11.96 2.28
N GLU A 117 1.91 -11.12 3.03
CA GLU A 117 3.20 -11.42 3.63
C GLU A 117 3.07 -11.23 5.14
N LEU A 118 3.59 -12.19 5.89
CA LEU A 118 3.36 -12.29 7.32
C LEU A 118 4.63 -11.96 8.09
N PRO A 119 4.51 -11.39 9.30
CA PRO A 119 5.68 -11.02 10.08
C PRO A 119 6.61 -12.22 10.31
N GLY A 120 7.90 -12.00 10.09
CA GLY A 120 8.93 -13.04 10.26
C GLY A 120 9.38 -13.70 8.96
N THR A 121 8.64 -13.55 7.85
CA THR A 121 9.08 -13.99 6.52
C THR A 121 9.92 -12.92 5.84
N ALA A 122 10.88 -13.35 5.04
CA ALA A 122 11.73 -12.51 4.21
C ALA A 122 11.50 -12.88 2.75
N HIS A 123 11.55 -11.87 1.88
CA HIS A 123 11.24 -12.04 0.46
C HIS A 123 12.15 -11.23 -0.43
N THR A 124 12.28 -11.68 -1.67
CA THR A 124 13.03 -11.02 -2.72
C THR A 124 12.09 -10.77 -3.88
N LEU A 125 11.59 -9.53 -4.00
CA LEU A 125 10.60 -9.16 -5.02
C LEU A 125 11.29 -9.04 -6.37
N VAL A 126 10.79 -9.77 -7.38
CA VAL A 126 11.31 -9.72 -8.75
C VAL A 126 10.18 -9.52 -9.74
N THR A 127 10.42 -8.69 -10.75
CA THR A 127 9.62 -8.64 -11.97
C THR A 127 10.50 -8.99 -13.17
N ASP A 128 10.04 -9.96 -13.95
CA ASP A 128 10.64 -10.34 -15.24
C ASP A 128 9.85 -9.72 -16.40
N HIS A 129 8.77 -8.97 -16.11
CA HIS A 129 7.88 -8.39 -17.12
C HIS A 129 8.59 -7.23 -17.85
N PRO A 130 8.56 -7.16 -19.20
CA PRO A 130 9.35 -6.19 -19.97
C PRO A 130 8.99 -4.73 -19.67
N ASP A 131 7.73 -4.46 -19.35
CA ASP A 131 7.25 -3.12 -18.96
C ASP A 131 7.28 -2.89 -17.44
N GLY A 132 7.90 -3.80 -16.68
CA GLY A 132 7.92 -3.77 -15.22
C GLY A 132 6.58 -4.11 -14.59
N MET A 133 6.30 -3.57 -13.40
CA MET A 133 5.08 -3.85 -12.63
C MET A 133 4.62 -2.66 -11.79
N LYS A 134 3.33 -2.59 -11.48
CA LYS A 134 2.79 -1.77 -10.39
C LYS A 134 1.96 -2.62 -9.45
N ALA A 135 2.14 -2.42 -8.15
CA ALA A 135 1.33 -3.06 -7.13
C ALA A 135 1.03 -2.10 -5.98
N LEU A 136 -0.20 -2.16 -5.47
CA LEU A 136 -0.59 -1.47 -4.24
C LEU A 136 -0.14 -2.32 -3.06
N PHE A 137 0.54 -1.72 -2.09
CA PHE A 137 0.94 -2.35 -0.86
C PHE A 137 0.33 -1.61 0.33
N TRP A 138 -0.34 -2.36 1.21
CA TRP A 138 -0.70 -1.94 2.56
C TRP A 138 0.21 -2.65 3.55
N MET A 139 1.06 -1.89 4.25
CA MET A 139 2.13 -2.43 5.08
C MET A 139 1.96 -1.96 6.52
N GLN A 140 2.18 -2.88 7.46
CA GLN A 140 2.28 -2.61 8.88
C GLN A 140 3.66 -3.01 9.38
N GLY A 141 4.23 -2.19 10.26
CA GLY A 141 5.53 -2.41 10.87
C GLY A 141 6.68 -2.10 9.93
N ALA A 142 7.88 -2.41 10.39
CA ALA A 142 9.10 -2.10 9.66
C ALA A 142 9.47 -3.19 8.64
N ASN A 143 10.14 -2.78 7.57
CA ASN A 143 10.83 -3.65 6.62
C ASN A 143 12.34 -3.55 6.89
N GLU A 144 12.99 -4.67 7.16
CA GLU A 144 14.44 -4.71 7.36
C GLU A 144 15.10 -5.26 6.09
N PHE A 145 16.01 -4.49 5.49
CA PHE A 145 16.73 -4.89 4.29
C PHE A 145 18.06 -5.56 4.63
N TYR A 146 18.44 -6.54 3.79
CA TYR A 146 19.66 -7.31 3.95
C TYR A 146 20.45 -7.38 2.64
N ASP A 147 21.77 -7.49 2.74
CA ASP A 147 22.63 -7.76 1.60
C ASP A 147 22.61 -9.25 1.19
N SER A 148 23.37 -9.60 0.15
CA SER A 148 23.45 -10.97 -0.36
C SER A 148 24.11 -11.97 0.60
N GLU A 149 24.81 -11.50 1.63
CA GLU A 149 25.40 -12.34 2.68
C GLU A 149 24.48 -12.44 3.91
N GLY A 150 23.34 -11.75 3.89
CA GLY A 150 22.39 -11.71 5.00
C GLY A 150 22.76 -10.71 6.09
N ASN A 151 23.67 -9.76 5.82
CA ASN A 151 23.97 -8.69 6.77
C ASN A 151 22.87 -7.63 6.71
N PHE A 152 22.48 -7.12 7.88
CA PHE A 152 21.51 -6.03 8.01
C PHE A 152 22.04 -4.75 7.37
N LEU A 153 21.21 -4.11 6.54
CA LEU A 153 21.51 -2.83 5.89
C LEU A 153 20.78 -1.67 6.56
N GLU A 154 19.45 -1.72 6.54
CA GLU A 154 18.62 -0.62 7.04
C GLU A 154 17.19 -1.07 7.38
N THR A 155 16.49 -0.20 8.10
CA THR A 155 15.10 -0.37 8.51
C THR A 155 14.25 0.71 7.84
N LEU A 156 13.21 0.29 7.13
CA LEU A 156 12.19 1.17 6.57
C LEU A 156 10.89 1.01 7.37
N ASP A 157 10.61 1.96 8.26
CA ASP A 157 9.33 2.07 8.95
C ASP A 157 8.52 3.26 8.44
N VAL A 158 7.33 3.51 9.01
CA VAL A 158 6.47 4.64 8.59
C VAL A 158 7.22 5.98 8.55
N PHE A 159 8.20 6.21 9.44
CA PHE A 159 8.93 7.47 9.48
C PHE A 159 9.96 7.57 8.35
N TRP A 160 10.57 6.45 7.95
CA TRP A 160 11.38 6.42 6.73
C TRP A 160 10.55 6.74 5.49
N PHE A 161 9.34 6.16 5.35
CA PHE A 161 8.47 6.46 4.20
C PHE A 161 7.96 7.91 4.21
N ILE A 162 7.71 8.49 5.40
CA ILE A 162 7.43 9.91 5.56
C ILE A 162 8.62 10.74 5.10
N ASP A 163 9.84 10.44 5.56
CA ASP A 163 11.05 11.19 5.16
C ASP A 163 11.31 11.09 3.65
N HIS A 164 11.16 9.89 3.08
CA HIS A 164 11.23 9.66 1.63
C HIS A 164 10.25 10.56 0.85
N TYR A 165 9.04 10.78 1.39
CA TYR A 165 8.07 11.70 0.81
C TYR A 165 8.45 13.17 1.01
N GLN A 166 8.69 13.58 2.26
CA GLN A 166 8.88 14.98 2.61
C GLN A 166 10.17 15.55 2.02
N SER A 167 11.28 14.81 2.11
CA SER A 167 12.57 15.24 1.58
C SER A 167 12.53 15.47 0.06
N TYR A 168 11.80 14.63 -0.68
CA TYR A 168 11.57 14.83 -2.11
C TYR A 168 10.73 16.09 -2.36
N CYS A 169 9.61 16.25 -1.65
CA CYS A 169 8.78 17.44 -1.78
C CYS A 169 9.56 18.72 -1.49
N GLU A 170 10.33 18.76 -0.41
CA GLU A 170 11.17 19.91 -0.03
C GLU A 170 12.22 20.22 -1.09
N LYS A 171 12.96 19.21 -1.55
CA LYS A 171 13.99 19.36 -2.58
C LYS A 171 13.44 19.89 -3.90
N HIS A 172 12.19 19.56 -4.24
CA HIS A 172 11.55 19.92 -5.50
C HIS A 172 10.55 21.08 -5.37
N GLY A 173 10.41 21.68 -4.18
CA GLY A 173 9.48 22.79 -3.94
C GLY A 173 8.00 22.42 -4.05
N LEU A 174 7.66 21.14 -3.81
CA LEU A 174 6.29 20.63 -3.83
C LEU A 174 5.64 20.78 -2.45
N PRO A 175 4.34 21.10 -2.38
CA PRO A 175 3.62 21.18 -1.11
C PRO A 175 3.44 19.78 -0.49
N ILE A 176 3.52 19.72 0.83
CA ILE A 176 3.20 18.52 1.61
C ILE A 176 1.68 18.34 1.67
N ASN A 177 1.18 17.23 1.12
CA ASN A 177 -0.24 16.88 1.18
C ASN A 177 -0.59 16.18 2.49
N LYS A 178 -1.09 16.96 3.46
CA LYS A 178 -1.46 16.45 4.79
C LYS A 178 -2.56 15.39 4.80
N LYS A 179 -3.30 15.20 3.70
CA LYS A 179 -4.32 14.14 3.57
C LYS A 179 -3.74 12.72 3.59
N LEU A 180 -2.42 12.60 3.38
CA LEU A 180 -1.72 11.32 3.48
C LEU A 180 -1.60 10.82 4.93
N TRP A 181 -1.80 11.65 5.94
CA TRP A 181 -1.79 11.20 7.34
C TRP A 181 -3.19 10.79 7.76
N ILE A 182 -3.35 9.56 8.24
CA ILE A 182 -4.61 8.96 8.68
C ILE A 182 -4.60 8.61 10.18
#